data_AF-A0A3B5M6M3-F1
#
_entry.id   AF-A0A3B5M6M3-F1
#
_cell.length_a   1.000
_cell.length_b   1.000
_cell.length_c   1.000
_cell.angle_alpha   90.00
_cell.angle_beta   90.00
_cell.angle_gamma   90.00
#
_symmetry.space_group_name_H-M   'P 1'
#
loop_
_entity.id
_entity.type
_entity.pdbx_description
1 polymer ?
#
loop_
_entity_poly.entity_id
_entity_poly.type
_entity_poly.pdbx_seq_one_letter_code
_entity_poly.pdbx_strand_id
1 'polypeptide(L)'
;MRFSFRSTQATASCDQGRSSVITVRCDPEASCPAGTCDGCTFHFLWQSASACPRCTEADYHLIEGACRGGIQETLYVWNEPKLCTKGVALPSRSSAPCEVIALWLKVGLGVGAFVAVLLVSLTFYFWKKNKRLEYKYSRLVMSANKECELPAADSCALAEGEEAEDDVVYTQKPSLLGKLRAIANKGGENSESVQLNSSHADRWVLG
;
A
#
# COMPACT_ATOMS: atom_id res chain seq x y z
N MET A 1 6.15 -0.08 51.33
CA MET A 1 6.27 0.95 52.39
C MET A 1 7.00 0.34 53.59
N ARG A 2 7.73 1.13 54.39
CA ARG A 2 8.47 0.64 55.57
C ARG A 2 8.13 1.49 56.78
N PHE A 3 7.67 0.85 57.85
CA PHE A 3 7.35 1.47 59.14
C PHE A 3 8.29 0.93 60.20
N SER A 4 8.81 1.81 61.05
CA SER A 4 9.75 1.46 62.12
C SER A 4 9.21 1.91 63.47
N PHE A 5 9.13 0.98 64.41
CA PHE A 5 8.73 1.23 65.79
C PHE A 5 9.85 0.78 66.72
N ARG A 6 10.15 1.59 67.74
CA ARG A 6 11.20 1.29 68.71
C ARG A 6 10.68 1.56 70.11
N SER A 7 10.90 0.61 71.02
CA SER A 7 10.73 0.79 72.45
C SER A 7 12.09 0.97 73.10
N THR A 8 12.22 1.97 73.97
CA THR A 8 13.44 2.22 74.77
C THR A 8 13.49 1.42 76.05
N GLN A 9 12.46 0.60 76.34
CA GLN A 9 12.39 -0.21 77.54
C GLN A 9 13.35 -1.41 77.45
N ALA A 10 14.38 -1.41 78.31
CA ALA A 10 15.32 -2.52 78.42
C ALA A 10 14.60 -3.81 78.84
N THR A 11 14.99 -4.93 78.23
CA THR A 11 14.51 -6.27 78.57
C THR A 11 15.70 -7.17 78.88
N ALA A 12 15.48 -8.31 79.55
CA ALA A 12 16.56 -9.22 79.97
C ALA A 12 17.48 -9.70 78.82
N SER A 13 17.06 -9.59 77.56
CA SER A 13 17.84 -9.95 76.38
C SER A 13 18.29 -8.76 75.53
N CYS A 14 17.77 -7.55 75.77
CA CYS A 14 18.03 -6.36 74.95
C CYS A 14 18.08 -5.10 75.83
N ASP A 15 19.28 -4.62 76.12
CA ASP A 15 19.52 -3.47 77.01
C ASP A 15 19.10 -2.13 76.37
N GLN A 16 19.16 -2.03 75.04
CA GLN A 16 18.78 -0.83 74.30
C GLN A 16 17.30 -0.83 73.86
N GLY A 17 16.52 -1.76 74.44
CA GLY A 17 15.13 -2.03 74.09
C GLY A 17 14.96 -2.81 72.79
N ARG A 18 13.70 -2.94 72.35
CA ARG A 18 13.32 -3.75 71.18
C ARG A 18 12.89 -2.86 70.02
N SER A 19 13.15 -3.29 68.80
CA SER A 19 12.67 -2.61 67.61
C SER A 19 11.91 -3.55 66.68
N SER A 20 10.88 -3.02 66.02
CA SER A 20 10.11 -3.75 65.02
C SER A 20 10.04 -2.93 63.74
N VAL A 21 10.22 -3.63 62.62
CA VAL A 21 10.18 -3.04 61.29
C VAL A 21 9.16 -3.80 60.47
N ILE A 22 8.12 -3.10 60.06
CA ILE A 22 7.05 -3.64 59.22
C ILE A 22 7.31 -3.16 57.78
N THR A 23 7.60 -4.11 56.90
CA THR A 23 7.74 -3.86 55.46
C THR A 23 6.49 -4.35 54.75
N VAL A 24 5.74 -3.41 54.19
CA VAL A 24 4.55 -3.71 53.39
C VAL A 24 4.95 -3.81 51.92
N ARG A 25 4.63 -4.93 51.27
CA ARG A 25 4.90 -5.21 49.85
C ARG A 25 3.59 -5.48 49.10
N CYS A 26 3.53 -5.00 47.86
CA CYS A 26 2.53 -5.43 46.91
C CYS A 26 2.88 -6.86 46.48
N ASP A 27 1.95 -7.77 46.72
CA ASP A 27 1.99 -9.12 46.19
C ASP A 27 0.54 -9.53 45.89
N PRO A 28 0.19 -9.70 44.61
CA PRO A 28 -1.16 -10.11 44.23
C PRO A 28 -1.48 -11.56 44.63
N GLU A 29 -0.47 -12.41 44.86
CA GLU A 29 -0.57 -13.87 45.05
C GLU A 29 0.00 -14.33 46.41
N ALA A 30 0.01 -13.43 47.40
CA ALA A 30 0.64 -13.52 48.72
C ALA A 30 1.11 -14.92 49.19
N SER A 31 2.43 -15.11 49.29
CA SER A 31 3.08 -16.29 49.88
C SER A 31 4.22 -15.88 50.83
N CYS A 32 4.14 -16.32 52.09
CA CYS A 32 5.03 -15.96 53.22
C CYS A 32 5.87 -17.18 53.68
N PRO A 33 7.13 -17.02 54.15
CA PRO A 33 7.36 -16.47 55.49
C PRO A 33 8.53 -15.47 55.60
N ALA A 34 8.43 -14.54 56.55
CA ALA A 34 9.53 -13.68 56.97
C ALA A 34 10.11 -14.16 58.31
N GLY A 35 11.44 -14.21 58.41
CA GLY A 35 12.19 -14.64 59.59
C GLY A 35 12.97 -13.51 60.27
N THR A 36 13.33 -13.73 61.53
CA THR A 36 14.18 -12.86 62.35
C THR A 36 15.38 -13.67 62.86
N CYS A 37 16.55 -13.04 63.06
CA CYS A 37 17.79 -13.76 63.47
C CYS A 37 18.48 -13.20 64.72
N ASP A 38 18.15 -11.99 65.17
CA ASP A 38 18.94 -11.22 66.14
C ASP A 38 18.24 -10.96 67.49
N GLY A 39 17.00 -11.43 67.67
CA GLY A 39 16.28 -11.46 68.96
C GLY A 39 15.84 -10.10 69.55
N CYS A 40 16.40 -8.99 69.07
CA CYS A 40 16.07 -7.62 69.49
C CYS A 40 15.39 -6.80 68.39
N THR A 41 15.63 -7.13 67.11
CA THR A 41 14.96 -6.52 65.96
C THR A 41 14.02 -7.52 65.30
N PHE A 42 12.75 -7.15 65.18
CA PHE A 42 11.75 -7.99 64.54
C PHE A 42 11.40 -7.44 63.17
N HIS A 43 11.70 -8.20 62.13
CA HIS A 43 11.33 -7.88 60.75
C HIS A 43 10.04 -8.60 60.37
N PHE A 44 9.00 -7.81 60.13
CA PHE A 44 7.72 -8.31 59.64
C PHE A 44 7.57 -7.95 58.15
N LEU A 45 7.32 -8.95 57.30
CA LEU A 45 6.89 -8.73 55.93
C LEU A 45 5.38 -8.87 55.87
N TRP A 46 4.70 -7.85 55.39
CA TRP A 46 3.26 -7.88 55.12
C TRP A 46 3.04 -7.75 53.62
N GLN A 47 2.66 -8.85 52.99
CA GLN A 47 2.23 -8.90 51.60
C GLN A 47 0.71 -8.70 51.50
N SER A 48 0.27 -7.74 50.70
CA SER A 48 -1.15 -7.58 50.42
C SER A 48 -1.41 -7.00 49.03
N ALA A 49 -2.53 -7.42 48.42
CA ALA A 49 -3.04 -6.85 47.17
C ALA A 49 -3.41 -5.36 47.31
N SER A 50 -3.74 -4.91 48.53
CA SER A 50 -4.05 -3.50 48.84
C SER A 50 -2.82 -2.60 48.88
N ALA A 51 -1.62 -3.16 48.98
CA ALA A 51 -0.37 -2.42 48.92
C ALA A 51 0.08 -2.12 47.47
N CYS A 52 -0.63 -2.65 46.48
CA CYS A 52 -0.35 -2.42 45.07
C CYS A 52 -0.84 -1.04 44.60
N PRO A 53 -0.13 -0.41 43.64
CA PRO A 53 -0.61 0.79 42.99
C PRO A 53 -1.90 0.52 42.21
N ARG A 54 -2.65 1.59 41.89
CA ARG A 54 -3.81 1.51 41.00
C ARG A 54 -3.34 1.28 39.57
N CYS A 55 -4.04 0.42 38.84
CA CYS A 55 -3.80 0.17 37.43
C CYS A 55 -4.08 1.42 36.59
N THR A 56 -3.23 1.64 35.61
CA THR A 56 -3.22 2.74 34.65
C THR A 56 -3.18 2.20 33.22
N GLU A 57 -3.28 3.08 32.22
CA GLU A 57 -3.22 2.69 30.80
C GLU A 57 -1.85 2.14 30.39
N ALA A 58 -0.79 2.40 31.17
CA ALA A 58 0.54 1.85 30.95
C ALA A 58 0.65 0.37 31.40
N ASP A 59 -0.31 -0.13 32.17
CA ASP A 59 -0.28 -1.47 32.76
C ASP A 59 -0.93 -2.53 31.84
N TYR A 60 -1.53 -2.11 30.72
CA TYR A 60 -2.04 -3.01 29.68
C TYR A 60 -1.45 -2.68 28.32
N HIS A 61 -1.37 -3.68 27.46
CA HIS A 61 -1.02 -3.51 26.05
C HIS A 61 -2.15 -4.01 25.16
N LEU A 62 -2.15 -3.54 23.92
CA LEU A 62 -3.05 -4.04 22.89
C LEU A 62 -2.36 -5.17 22.12
N ILE A 63 -3.14 -6.16 21.76
CA ILE A 63 -2.77 -7.28 20.89
C ILE A 63 -3.64 -7.15 19.65
N GLU A 64 -2.99 -6.90 18.52
CA GLU A 64 -3.66 -6.85 17.22
C GLU A 64 -3.87 -8.28 16.71
N GLY A 65 -5.12 -8.63 16.43
CA GLY A 65 -5.47 -9.89 15.78
C GLY A 65 -5.10 -9.92 14.31
N ALA A 66 -5.27 -11.09 13.68
CA ALA A 66 -5.10 -11.23 12.24
C ALA A 66 -6.25 -10.55 11.48
N CYS A 67 -5.93 -9.89 10.36
CA CYS A 67 -6.93 -9.36 9.44
C CYS A 67 -7.64 -10.53 8.72
N ARG A 68 -8.92 -10.74 8.99
CA ARG A 68 -9.74 -11.80 8.37
C ARG A 68 -10.99 -11.18 7.76
N GLY A 69 -11.20 -11.38 6.46
CA GLY A 69 -12.38 -10.85 5.77
C GLY A 69 -12.51 -9.32 5.81
N GLY A 70 -11.38 -8.60 5.93
CA GLY A 70 -11.36 -7.14 6.01
C GLY A 70 -11.61 -6.56 7.41
N ILE A 71 -11.69 -7.41 8.44
CA ILE A 71 -11.87 -7.00 9.83
C ILE A 71 -10.68 -7.51 10.66
N GLN A 72 -10.11 -6.62 11.46
CA GLN A 72 -9.06 -6.90 12.42
C GLN A 72 -9.60 -6.66 13.83
N GLU A 73 -9.50 -7.66 14.68
CA GLU A 73 -9.94 -7.57 16.06
C GLU A 73 -8.76 -7.23 16.97
N THR A 74 -8.90 -6.22 17.81
CA THR A 74 -7.89 -5.77 18.77
C THR A 74 -8.34 -6.11 20.18
N LEU A 75 -7.47 -6.78 20.94
CA LEU A 75 -7.70 -7.23 22.31
C LEU A 75 -6.77 -6.49 23.25
N TYR A 76 -7.28 -6.01 24.39
CA TYR A 76 -6.45 -5.41 25.44
C TYR A 76 -6.14 -6.47 26.49
N VAL A 77 -4.87 -6.56 26.91
CA VAL A 77 -4.37 -7.57 27.85
C VAL A 77 -3.43 -6.90 28.87
N TRP A 78 -3.50 -7.32 30.13
CA TRP A 78 -2.60 -6.83 31.19
C TRP A 78 -1.15 -7.25 30.94
N ASN A 79 -0.19 -6.41 31.32
CA ASN A 79 1.23 -6.75 31.29
C ASN A 79 1.56 -7.80 32.36
N GLU A 80 2.40 -8.77 32.01
CA GLU A 80 2.84 -9.81 32.94
C GLU A 80 4.20 -9.43 33.57
N PRO A 81 4.36 -9.51 34.91
CA PRO A 81 3.35 -9.83 35.93
C PRO A 81 2.47 -8.62 36.31
N LYS A 82 1.20 -8.87 36.63
CA LYS A 82 0.24 -7.82 37.01
C LYS A 82 0.51 -7.29 38.44
N LEU A 83 1.24 -6.18 38.53
CA LEU A 83 1.62 -5.50 39.79
C LEU A 83 0.69 -4.34 40.19
N CYS A 84 -0.59 -4.41 39.83
CA CYS A 84 -1.55 -3.34 40.12
C CYS A 84 -2.92 -3.89 40.52
N THR A 85 -3.64 -3.16 41.37
CA THR A 85 -4.99 -3.53 41.81
C THR A 85 -5.92 -2.32 41.78
N LYS A 86 -7.17 -2.52 41.33
CA LYS A 86 -8.17 -1.45 41.14
C LYS A 86 -7.66 -0.36 40.17
N GLY A 87 -8.46 0.67 39.89
CA GLY A 87 -8.09 1.72 38.92
C GLY A 87 -8.83 1.55 37.60
N VAL A 88 -8.13 1.69 36.47
CA VAL A 88 -8.74 1.54 35.15
C VAL A 88 -9.17 0.10 34.91
N ALA A 89 -10.35 -0.08 34.33
CA ALA A 89 -10.80 -1.38 33.85
C ALA A 89 -10.16 -1.66 32.49
N LEU A 90 -9.93 -2.94 32.19
CA LEU A 90 -9.41 -3.34 30.89
C LEU A 90 -10.45 -2.98 29.81
N PRO A 91 -10.08 -2.23 28.76
CA PRO A 91 -11.03 -1.84 27.73
C PRO A 91 -11.63 -3.05 27.00
N SER A 92 -12.86 -2.90 26.51
CA SER A 92 -13.52 -3.95 25.72
C SER A 92 -12.80 -4.17 24.38
N ARG A 93 -12.94 -5.39 23.85
CA ARG A 93 -12.45 -5.74 22.51
C ARG A 93 -12.97 -4.76 21.46
N SER A 94 -12.08 -4.30 20.59
CA SER A 94 -12.41 -3.42 19.46
C SER A 94 -12.21 -4.16 18.14
N SER A 95 -12.90 -3.73 17.08
CA SER A 95 -12.73 -4.25 15.73
C SER A 95 -12.58 -3.10 14.74
N ALA A 96 -11.52 -3.10 13.94
CA ALA A 96 -11.24 -2.09 12.93
C ALA A 96 -11.19 -2.71 11.51
N PRO A 97 -11.54 -1.94 10.46
CA PRO A 97 -11.36 -2.40 9.09
C PRO A 97 -9.87 -2.50 8.75
N CYS A 98 -9.49 -3.53 7.99
CA CYS A 98 -8.11 -3.81 7.61
C CYS A 98 -8.01 -4.30 6.17
N GLU A 99 -6.89 -4.04 5.50
CA GLU A 99 -6.65 -4.50 4.13
C GLU A 99 -5.73 -5.73 4.15
N VAL A 100 -6.29 -6.91 3.81
CA VAL A 100 -5.52 -8.18 3.72
C VAL A 100 -4.59 -8.23 2.51
N ILE A 101 -4.87 -7.46 1.46
CA ILE A 101 -4.08 -7.47 0.24
C ILE A 101 -3.08 -6.35 0.35
N ALA A 102 -1.78 -6.68 0.42
CA ALA A 102 -0.74 -5.68 0.30
C ALA A 102 -0.95 -4.91 -1.01
N LEU A 103 -1.08 -3.59 -0.94
CA LEU A 103 -1.26 -2.73 -2.13
C LEU A 103 -0.21 -3.04 -3.22
N TRP A 104 0.99 -3.46 -2.82
CA TRP A 104 2.05 -3.97 -3.68
C TRP A 104 1.67 -5.15 -4.58
N LEU A 105 0.84 -6.08 -4.11
CA LEU A 105 0.34 -7.21 -4.93
C LEU A 105 -0.61 -6.71 -6.02
N LYS A 106 -1.45 -5.72 -5.70
CA LYS A 106 -2.41 -5.13 -6.63
C LYS A 106 -1.70 -4.31 -7.69
N VAL A 107 -0.71 -3.52 -7.29
CA VAL A 107 0.18 -2.77 -8.19
C VAL A 107 1.01 -3.74 -9.04
N GLY A 108 1.55 -4.80 -8.44
CA GLY A 108 2.33 -5.82 -9.14
C GLY A 108 1.55 -6.50 -10.26
N LEU A 109 0.27 -6.84 -10.03
CA LEU A 109 -0.59 -7.42 -11.06
C LEU A 109 -0.84 -6.44 -12.23
N GLY A 110 -1.06 -5.16 -11.92
CA GLY A 110 -1.29 -4.12 -12.93
C GLY A 110 -0.05 -3.86 -13.80
N VAL A 111 1.12 -3.69 -13.18
CA VAL A 111 2.39 -3.47 -13.88
C VAL A 111 2.76 -4.69 -14.72
N GLY A 112 2.61 -5.90 -14.17
CA GLY A 112 2.88 -7.15 -14.90
C GLY A 112 2.03 -7.28 -16.17
N ALA A 113 0.72 -7.01 -16.07
CA ALA A 113 -0.18 -7.03 -17.21
C ALA A 113 0.19 -5.96 -18.27
N PHE A 114 0.52 -4.75 -17.83
CA PHE A 114 0.91 -3.66 -18.74
C PHE A 114 2.21 -3.97 -19.51
N VAL A 115 3.23 -4.48 -18.81
CA VAL A 115 4.50 -4.88 -19.43
C VAL A 115 4.29 -6.03 -20.42
N ALA A 116 3.47 -7.03 -20.08
CA ALA A 116 3.15 -8.13 -20.99
C ALA A 116 2.50 -7.63 -22.29
N VAL A 117 1.52 -6.73 -22.19
CA VAL A 117 0.86 -6.13 -23.37
C VAL A 117 1.85 -5.32 -24.22
N LEU A 118 2.72 -4.52 -23.59
CA LEU A 118 3.75 -3.77 -24.31
C LEU A 118 4.71 -4.68 -25.07
N LEU A 119 5.19 -5.77 -24.44
CA LEU A 119 6.07 -6.74 -25.09
C LEU A 119 5.40 -7.44 -26.28
N VAL A 120 4.14 -7.83 -26.16
CA VAL A 120 3.37 -8.42 -27.27
C VAL A 120 3.19 -7.41 -28.41
N SER A 121 2.94 -6.14 -28.10
CA SER A 121 2.80 -5.09 -29.11
C SER A 121 4.11 -4.84 -29.87
N LEU A 122 5.24 -4.81 -29.16
CA LEU A 122 6.57 -4.60 -29.72
C LEU A 122 6.98 -5.78 -30.60
N THR A 123 6.80 -7.02 -30.13
CA THR A 123 7.10 -8.22 -30.92
C THR A 123 6.29 -8.25 -32.21
N PHE A 124 4.99 -7.94 -32.16
CA PHE A 124 4.15 -7.84 -33.35
C PHE A 124 4.59 -6.71 -34.30
N TYR A 125 4.96 -5.55 -33.75
CA TYR A 125 5.47 -4.42 -34.52
C TYR A 125 6.77 -4.76 -35.25
N PHE A 126 7.73 -5.36 -34.53
CA PHE A 126 8.99 -5.82 -35.10
C PHE A 126 8.78 -6.90 -36.16
N TRP A 127 7.90 -7.87 -35.93
CA TRP A 127 7.54 -8.87 -36.94
C TRP A 127 6.98 -8.23 -38.21
N LYS A 128 6.06 -7.28 -38.08
CA LYS A 128 5.48 -6.56 -39.23
C LYS A 128 6.54 -5.74 -39.97
N LYS A 129 7.45 -5.09 -39.25
CA LYS A 129 8.54 -4.29 -39.85
C LYS A 129 9.57 -5.19 -40.53
N ASN A 130 9.97 -6.30 -39.92
CA ASN A 130 10.93 -7.24 -40.47
C ASN A 130 10.42 -7.90 -41.75
N LYS A 131 9.16 -8.38 -41.75
CA LYS A 131 8.48 -8.88 -42.96
C LYS A 131 8.41 -7.83 -44.07
N ARG A 132 8.17 -6.55 -43.73
CA ARG A 132 8.15 -5.47 -44.73
C ARG A 132 9.54 -5.20 -45.32
N LEU A 133 10.58 -5.32 -44.49
CA LEU A 133 11.96 -5.18 -44.94
C LEU A 133 12.34 -6.35 -45.87
N GLU A 134 12.12 -7.59 -45.45
CA GLU A 134 12.35 -8.78 -46.29
C GLU A 134 11.61 -8.67 -47.64
N TYR A 135 10.33 -8.28 -47.62
CA TYR A 135 9.55 -8.08 -48.85
C TYR A 135 10.17 -7.01 -49.78
N LYS A 136 10.79 -5.97 -49.24
CA LYS A 136 11.48 -4.95 -50.05
C LYS A 136 12.81 -5.45 -50.60
N TYR A 137 13.60 -6.17 -49.80
CA TYR A 137 14.87 -6.75 -50.24
C TYR A 137 14.65 -7.83 -51.29
N SER A 138 13.64 -8.69 -51.14
CA SER A 138 13.31 -9.71 -52.14
C SER A 138 12.85 -9.09 -53.45
N ARG A 139 12.07 -7.99 -53.41
CA ARG A 139 11.65 -7.27 -54.62
C ARG A 139 12.82 -6.62 -55.36
N LEU A 140 13.77 -6.04 -54.62
CA LEU A 140 15.00 -5.46 -55.18
C LEU A 140 15.91 -6.52 -55.82
N VAL A 141 16.06 -7.68 -55.18
CA VAL A 141 16.85 -8.79 -55.75
C VAL A 141 16.13 -9.38 -56.97
N MET A 142 14.80 -9.49 -56.94
CA MET A 142 14.04 -10.00 -58.08
C MET A 142 14.01 -9.02 -59.25
N SER A 143 14.04 -7.70 -59.01
CA SER A 143 14.21 -6.68 -60.07
C SER A 143 15.65 -6.62 -60.58
N ALA A 144 16.65 -6.66 -59.71
CA ALA A 144 18.07 -6.65 -60.11
C ALA A 144 18.48 -7.93 -60.87
N ASN A 145 17.92 -9.09 -60.49
CA ASN A 145 18.14 -10.33 -61.22
C ASN A 145 17.41 -10.33 -62.59
N LYS A 146 16.24 -9.68 -62.67
CA LYS A 146 15.50 -9.49 -63.94
C LYS A 146 16.23 -8.57 -64.92
N GLU A 147 17.16 -7.74 -64.44
CA GLU A 147 17.99 -6.86 -65.27
C GLU A 147 19.31 -7.51 -65.73
N CYS A 148 19.64 -8.75 -65.30
CA CYS A 148 20.88 -9.45 -65.67
C CYS A 148 20.69 -10.69 -66.59
N GLU A 149 19.47 -11.04 -67.00
CA GLU A 149 19.26 -12.03 -68.07
C GLU A 149 18.90 -11.33 -69.38
N LEU A 150 19.90 -11.16 -70.25
CA LEU A 150 19.71 -10.82 -71.66
C LEU A 150 18.96 -11.95 -72.41
N PRO A 151 18.30 -11.65 -73.54
CA PRO A 151 17.07 -12.31 -73.96
C PRO A 151 17.35 -13.64 -74.68
N ALA A 152 16.73 -14.72 -74.22
CA ALA A 152 16.55 -15.92 -75.02
C ALA A 152 15.13 -15.92 -75.60
N ALA A 153 15.12 -15.96 -76.93
CA ALA A 153 14.03 -15.84 -77.89
C ALA A 153 12.71 -16.60 -77.61
N ASP A 154 11.66 -15.99 -78.16
CA ASP A 154 10.43 -16.54 -78.75
C ASP A 154 9.51 -17.46 -77.92
N SER A 155 8.42 -16.87 -77.43
CA SER A 155 7.07 -17.39 -77.71
C SER A 155 6.04 -16.26 -77.64
N CYS A 156 5.45 -15.93 -78.79
CA CYS A 156 4.39 -14.94 -78.97
C CYS A 156 3.10 -15.32 -78.22
N ALA A 157 2.53 -14.39 -77.46
CA ALA A 157 1.12 -14.02 -77.53
C ALA A 157 0.86 -12.68 -76.79
N LEU A 158 0.72 -11.62 -77.61
CA LEU A 158 0.05 -10.33 -77.35
C LEU A 158 0.62 -9.40 -76.28
N ALA A 159 1.39 -8.41 -76.76
CA ALA A 159 1.44 -7.07 -76.17
C ALA A 159 0.19 -6.28 -76.64
N GLU A 160 -0.45 -5.53 -75.74
CA GLU A 160 -0.71 -4.08 -75.84
C GLU A 160 -1.34 -3.61 -74.52
N GLY A 161 -0.81 -2.51 -73.95
CA GLY A 161 -1.39 -1.83 -72.80
C GLY A 161 -0.38 -1.32 -71.76
N GLU A 162 0.52 -0.42 -72.18
CA GLU A 162 1.10 0.55 -71.23
C GLU A 162 0.01 1.53 -70.83
N GLU A 163 -0.28 1.65 -69.54
CA GLU A 163 -0.34 2.94 -68.85
C GLU A 163 -0.37 2.75 -67.33
N ALA A 164 0.10 3.81 -66.68
CA ALA A 164 0.54 3.86 -65.31
C ALA A 164 -0.60 4.00 -64.30
N GLU A 165 -0.21 3.94 -63.03
CA GLU A 165 -0.96 4.45 -61.86
C GLU A 165 -2.18 3.60 -61.45
N ASP A 166 -2.03 2.82 -60.38
CA ASP A 166 -2.60 3.31 -59.13
C ASP A 166 -1.95 2.64 -57.92
N ASP A 167 -1.58 3.51 -56.98
CA ASP A 167 -1.28 3.19 -55.60
C ASP A 167 -2.61 2.76 -54.92
N VAL A 168 -2.59 2.48 -53.62
CA VAL A 168 -3.82 2.25 -52.82
C VAL A 168 -4.51 0.89 -53.03
N VAL A 169 -3.95 -0.16 -52.40
CA VAL A 169 -4.75 -0.95 -51.44
C VAL A 169 -3.83 -1.34 -50.27
N TYR A 170 -3.47 -0.35 -49.44
CA TYR A 170 -3.11 -0.65 -48.06
C TYR A 170 -4.41 -0.69 -47.24
N THR A 171 -4.53 -1.73 -46.42
CA THR A 171 -5.50 -1.90 -45.32
C THR A 171 -6.80 -2.66 -45.61
N GLN A 172 -6.71 -3.99 -45.57
CA GLN A 172 -7.77 -4.77 -44.90
C GLN A 172 -7.24 -5.25 -43.54
N LYS A 173 -7.32 -4.36 -42.55
CA LYS A 173 -7.37 -4.71 -41.12
C LYS A 173 -8.45 -3.84 -40.48
N PRO A 174 -9.37 -4.42 -39.70
CA PRO A 174 -10.60 -3.75 -39.28
C PRO A 174 -10.25 -2.73 -38.19
N SER A 175 -10.61 -1.47 -38.36
CA SER A 175 -10.51 -0.51 -37.26
C SER A 175 -11.57 0.57 -37.37
N LEU A 176 -12.21 0.77 -36.22
CA LEU A 176 -13.40 1.56 -35.91
C LEU A 176 -13.22 3.08 -36.08
N LEU A 177 -12.30 3.52 -36.94
CA LEU A 177 -11.94 4.94 -37.12
C LEU A 177 -12.85 5.67 -38.12
N GLY A 178 -13.60 4.95 -38.95
CA GLY A 178 -14.60 5.56 -39.84
C GLY A 178 -15.82 6.13 -39.10
N LYS A 179 -16.17 5.56 -37.93
CA LYS A 179 -17.34 6.01 -37.16
C LYS A 179 -17.07 7.27 -36.33
N LEU A 180 -15.83 7.51 -35.90
CA LEU A 180 -15.49 8.69 -35.09
C LEU A 180 -15.43 9.98 -35.93
N ARG A 181 -15.13 9.89 -37.23
CA ARG A 181 -15.07 11.08 -38.11
C ARG A 181 -16.44 11.62 -38.52
N ALA A 182 -17.48 10.79 -38.48
CA ALA A 182 -18.85 11.21 -38.79
C ALA A 182 -19.54 12.00 -37.67
N ILE A 183 -19.03 11.94 -36.44
CA ILE A 183 -19.62 12.63 -35.27
C ILE A 183 -18.93 13.99 -35.05
N ALA A 184 -17.66 14.13 -35.43
CA ALA A 184 -16.88 15.36 -35.22
C ALA A 184 -17.14 16.46 -36.27
N ASN A 185 -17.74 16.15 -37.43
CA ASN A 185 -17.96 17.14 -38.51
C ASN A 185 -19.43 17.54 -38.71
N LYS A 186 -20.32 17.23 -37.75
CA LYS A 186 -21.74 17.63 -37.76
C LYS A 186 -22.05 18.50 -36.55
N GLY A 187 -21.35 19.61 -36.44
CA GLY A 187 -21.48 20.59 -35.37
C GLY A 187 -21.00 21.96 -35.85
N GLY A 188 -21.65 22.52 -36.86
CA GLY A 188 -21.32 23.83 -37.38
C GLY A 188 -22.37 24.34 -38.36
N GLU A 189 -23.10 25.38 -37.92
CA GLU A 189 -23.77 26.42 -38.72
C GLU A 189 -25.26 26.25 -39.07
N ASN A 190 -26.12 26.85 -38.23
CA ASN A 190 -27.28 27.64 -38.66
C ASN A 190 -27.55 28.79 -37.65
N SER A 191 -27.43 30.02 -38.16
CA SER A 191 -28.05 31.34 -37.85
C SER A 191 -29.26 31.34 -36.87
N GLU A 192 -29.62 32.35 -36.07
CA GLU A 192 -29.57 33.83 -36.19
C GLU A 192 -30.14 34.52 -34.90
N SER A 193 -29.91 35.84 -34.75
CA SER A 193 -30.49 36.82 -33.77
C SER A 193 -29.89 36.86 -32.33
N VAL A 194 -29.57 37.98 -31.69
CA VAL A 194 -30.29 39.27 -31.51
C VAL A 194 -29.28 40.44 -31.33
N GLN A 195 -29.57 41.60 -31.92
CA GLN A 195 -28.86 42.88 -31.67
C GLN A 195 -29.12 43.41 -30.25
N LEU A 196 -28.13 44.02 -29.60
CA LEU A 196 -28.30 45.35 -28.98
C LEU A 196 -26.97 46.14 -28.98
N ASN A 197 -27.15 47.41 -29.33
CA ASN A 197 -26.21 48.51 -29.52
C ASN A 197 -25.60 49.04 -28.20
N SER A 198 -24.32 49.44 -28.16
CA SER A 198 -23.90 50.79 -27.69
C SER A 198 -22.38 51.00 -27.75
N SER A 199 -21.98 51.96 -28.58
CA SER A 199 -21.04 53.09 -28.35
C SER A 199 -19.89 53.04 -27.32
N HIS A 200 -18.79 53.69 -27.74
CA HIS A 200 -17.66 54.28 -26.98
C HIS A 200 -16.59 53.29 -26.47
N ALA A 201 -15.36 53.30 -27.04
CA ALA A 201 -14.29 54.29 -26.91
C ALA A 201 -13.57 54.24 -25.55
N ASP A 202 -12.29 53.84 -25.59
CA ASP A 202 -11.13 54.22 -24.76
C ASP A 202 -10.16 53.02 -24.74
N ARG A 203 -9.02 53.05 -25.44
CA ARG A 203 -7.75 53.76 -25.16
C ARG A 203 -7.00 53.18 -23.94
N TRP A 204 -5.66 53.15 -24.08
CA TRP A 204 -4.58 52.78 -23.13
C TRP A 204 -4.16 51.29 -23.19
N VAL A 205 -2.99 50.88 -23.69
CA VAL A 205 -1.56 51.26 -23.49
C VAL A 205 -0.95 50.71 -22.18
N LEU A 206 -0.02 49.77 -22.40
CA LEU A 206 1.21 49.37 -21.67
C LEU A 206 1.13 48.78 -20.25
N GLY A 207 1.87 47.67 -20.13
CA GLY A 207 2.49 47.10 -18.94
C GLY A 207 3.46 46.02 -19.40
#